data_AF-A0A7S6MKQ8-F1
#
_entry.id   AF-A0A7S6MKQ8-F1
#
_cell.length_a   1.000
_cell.length_b   1.000
_cell.length_c   1.000
_cell.angle_alpha   90.00
_cell.angle_beta   90.00
_cell.angle_gamma   90.00
#
_symmetry.space_group_name_H-M   'P 1'
#
loop_
_entity.id
_entity.type
_entity.pdbx_description
1 polymer ?
#
loop_
_entity_poly.entity_id
_entity_poly.type
_entity_poly.pdbx_seq_one_letter_code
_entity_poly.pdbx_strand_id
1 'polypeptide(L)'
;MVVYKTRWFDRWANKQGLTSSSLCAAVHEMTEGLYDADLGNGLLKKRIARPGQGKRSGFRTLVATNKGNRWIFLFGFPKNERSNIDKDEEVALKLLAAHLLSLTTQALDQAQHAGELMEINCDAQN
;
A
#
# COMPACT_ATOMS: atom_id res chain seq x y z
N MET A 1 5.09 -8.75 -11.43
CA MET A 1 4.37 -7.59 -10.83
C MET A 1 5.26 -7.05 -9.74
N VAL A 2 5.46 -5.73 -9.64
CA VAL A 2 6.30 -5.13 -8.60
C VAL A 2 5.44 -4.53 -7.48
N VAL A 3 5.80 -4.87 -6.25
CA VAL A 3 5.12 -4.39 -5.05
C VAL A 3 6.13 -3.66 -4.18
N TYR A 4 5.84 -2.41 -3.87
CA TYR A 4 6.66 -1.58 -3.00
C TYR A 4 5.86 -1.13 -1.77
N LYS A 5 6.60 -0.68 -0.76
CA LYS A 5 6.08 0.06 0.39
C LYS A 5 6.97 1.26 0.65
N THR A 6 6.38 2.36 1.09
CA THR A 6 7.16 3.52 1.56
C THR A 6 7.79 3.22 2.92
N ARG A 7 8.88 3.92 3.26
CA ARG A 7 9.52 3.86 4.58
C ARG A 7 8.55 4.13 5.74
N TRP A 8 7.58 5.03 5.53
CA TRP A 8 6.56 5.34 6.53
C TRP A 8 5.59 4.17 6.71
N PHE A 9 5.11 3.61 5.61
CA PHE A 9 4.26 2.43 5.64
C PHE A 9 4.98 1.24 6.26
N ASP A 10 6.23 0.99 5.91
CA ASP A 10 7.02 -0.13 6.45
C ASP A 10 7.13 -0.06 7.99
N ARG A 11 7.54 1.10 8.53
CA ARG A 11 7.62 1.30 9.98
C ARG A 11 6.29 1.08 10.68
N TRP A 12 5.19 1.53 10.07
CA TRP A 12 3.86 1.34 10.62
C TRP A 12 3.42 -0.14 10.51
N ALA A 13 3.59 -0.78 9.36
CA ALA A 13 3.23 -2.16 9.10
C ALA A 13 3.95 -3.12 10.06
N ASN A 14 5.25 -2.90 10.29
CA ASN A 14 6.04 -3.67 11.25
C ASN A 14 5.50 -3.54 12.69
N LYS A 15 5.12 -2.33 13.12
CA LYS A 15 4.47 -2.12 14.43
C LYS A 15 3.14 -2.84 14.57
N GLN A 16 2.43 -3.02 13.46
CA GLN A 16 1.13 -3.71 13.41
C GLN A 16 1.26 -5.22 13.18
N GLY A 17 2.47 -5.75 12.99
CA GLY A 17 2.72 -7.16 12.70
C GLY A 17 2.30 -7.59 11.29
N LEU A 18 2.12 -6.67 10.35
CA LEU A 18 1.80 -7.00 8.96
C LEU A 18 3.00 -7.62 8.26
N THR A 19 2.86 -8.87 7.84
CA THR A 19 3.89 -9.63 7.14
C THR A 19 3.89 -9.32 5.64
N SER A 20 5.01 -9.55 4.96
CA SER A 20 5.07 -9.50 3.50
C SER A 20 4.00 -10.38 2.85
N SER A 21 3.73 -11.57 3.39
CA SER A 21 2.68 -12.47 2.89
C SER A 21 1.28 -11.84 2.95
N SER A 22 0.96 -11.12 4.02
CA SER A 22 -0.33 -10.41 4.14
C SER A 22 -0.47 -9.26 3.14
N LEU A 23 0.63 -8.56 2.87
CA LEU A 23 0.67 -7.46 1.89
C LEU A 23 0.56 -8.00 0.46
N CYS A 24 1.25 -9.10 0.14
CA CYS A 24 1.16 -9.76 -1.15
C CYS A 24 -0.24 -10.32 -1.42
N ALA A 25 -0.85 -10.98 -0.43
CA ALA A 25 -2.23 -11.44 -0.53
C ALA A 25 -3.20 -10.27 -0.77
N ALA A 26 -2.99 -9.14 -0.10
CA ALA A 26 -3.80 -7.95 -0.32
C ALA A 26 -3.66 -7.41 -1.76
N VAL A 27 -2.45 -7.38 -2.32
CA VAL A 27 -2.22 -6.98 -3.71
C VAL A 27 -2.89 -7.96 -4.67
N HIS A 28 -2.77 -9.28 -4.45
CA HIS A 28 -3.44 -10.28 -5.28
C HIS A 28 -4.97 -10.08 -5.29
N GLU A 29 -5.58 -9.95 -4.11
CA GLU A 29 -7.01 -9.62 -4.01
C GLU A 29 -7.34 -8.32 -4.79
N MET A 30 -6.49 -7.29 -4.71
CA MET A 30 -6.71 -6.03 -5.45
C MET A 30 -6.55 -6.18 -6.97
N THR A 31 -5.67 -7.06 -7.46
CA THR A 31 -5.55 -7.36 -8.90
C THR A 31 -6.80 -8.02 -9.46
N GLU A 32 -7.54 -8.76 -8.63
CA GLU A 32 -8.84 -9.36 -8.96
C GLU A 32 -10.01 -8.37 -8.78
N GLY A 33 -9.73 -7.10 -8.48
CA GLY A 33 -10.74 -6.07 -8.27
C GLY A 33 -11.35 -6.06 -6.86
N LEU A 34 -10.81 -6.84 -5.92
CA LEU A 34 -11.28 -6.85 -4.54
C LEU A 34 -10.59 -5.73 -3.75
N TYR A 35 -11.15 -4.53 -3.80
CA TYR A 35 -10.74 -3.38 -3.00
C TYR A 35 -11.96 -2.67 -2.42
N ASP A 36 -11.76 -1.87 -1.38
CA ASP A 36 -12.86 -1.21 -0.67
C ASP A 36 -13.38 0.02 -1.39
N ALA A 37 -12.48 0.80 -1.99
CA ALA A 37 -12.83 2.01 -2.75
C ALA A 37 -11.70 2.39 -3.71
N ASP A 38 -12.08 2.94 -4.86
CA ASP A 38 -11.18 3.70 -5.72
C ASP A 38 -11.32 5.18 -5.34
N LEU A 39 -10.23 5.79 -4.87
CA LEU A 39 -10.21 7.20 -4.50
C LEU A 39 -9.84 8.10 -5.70
N GLY A 40 -9.46 7.52 -6.85
CA GLY A 40 -9.00 8.23 -8.03
C GLY A 40 -7.49 8.51 -8.01
N ASN A 41 -6.95 8.97 -9.15
CA ASN A 41 -5.51 9.24 -9.37
C ASN A 41 -4.60 8.05 -9.03
N GLY A 42 -5.08 6.83 -9.29
CA GLY A 42 -4.33 5.61 -9.01
C GLY A 42 -4.28 5.26 -7.52
N LEU A 43 -5.06 5.90 -6.64
CA LEU A 43 -5.09 5.60 -5.21
C LEU A 43 -6.28 4.69 -4.88
N LEU A 44 -6.00 3.48 -4.42
CA LEU A 44 -6.99 2.50 -3.98
C LEU A 44 -6.96 2.31 -2.47
N LYS A 45 -8.13 2.05 -1.89
CA LYS A 45 -8.31 1.70 -0.48
C LYS A 45 -8.54 0.21 -0.34
N LYS A 46 -7.79 -0.43 0.58
CA LYS A 46 -7.86 -1.87 0.83
C LYS A 46 -7.89 -2.18 2.32
N ARG A 47 -8.68 -3.17 2.72
CA ARG A 47 -8.64 -3.77 4.06
C ARG A 47 -7.73 -4.98 4.07
N ILE A 48 -6.79 -4.96 5.02
CA ILE A 48 -5.91 -6.09 5.31
C ILE A 48 -6.28 -6.65 6.68
N ALA A 49 -6.42 -7.97 6.78
CA ALA A 49 -6.73 -8.64 8.05
C ALA A 49 -5.61 -8.39 9.06
N ARG A 50 -5.98 -8.29 10.35
CA ARG A 50 -4.97 -8.25 11.42
C ARG A 50 -4.43 -9.67 11.65
N PRO A 51 -3.14 -9.83 11.95
CA PRO A 51 -2.62 -11.11 12.42
C PRO A 51 -3.42 -11.60 13.64
N GLY A 52 -3.92 -12.84 13.58
CA GLY A 52 -4.66 -13.46 14.68
C GLY A 52 -6.08 -12.91 14.95
N GLN A 53 -6.61 -11.99 14.13
CA GLN A 53 -8.00 -11.53 14.22
C GLN A 53 -8.71 -11.50 12.86
N GLY A 54 -10.04 -11.69 12.86
CA GLY A 54 -10.84 -11.68 11.63
C GLY A 54 -10.86 -10.32 10.92
N LYS A 55 -11.21 -10.33 9.61
CA LYS A 55 -11.25 -9.14 8.71
C LYS A 55 -12.08 -7.95 9.25
N ARG A 56 -13.00 -8.17 10.20
CA ARG A 56 -13.87 -7.12 10.79
C ARG A 56 -13.11 -6.05 11.60
N SER A 57 -11.93 -6.34 12.13
CA SER A 57 -11.05 -5.37 12.81
C SER A 57 -9.86 -4.91 11.95
N GLY A 58 -9.80 -5.30 10.68
CA GLY A 58 -8.66 -5.10 9.78
C GLY A 58 -8.15 -3.66 9.65
N PHE A 59 -6.92 -3.54 9.17
CA PHE A 59 -6.33 -2.25 8.86
C PHE A 59 -6.84 -1.73 7.52
N ARG A 60 -7.00 -0.41 7.41
CA ARG A 60 -7.26 0.27 6.15
C ARG A 60 -5.93 0.75 5.61
N THR A 61 -5.58 0.31 4.42
CA THR A 61 -4.37 0.71 3.71
C THR A 61 -4.73 1.47 2.45
N LEU A 62 -3.87 2.41 2.08
CA LEU A 62 -3.91 3.12 0.82
C LEU A 62 -2.75 2.68 -0.06
N VAL A 63 -3.09 2.32 -1.29
CA VAL A 63 -2.18 1.71 -2.25
C VAL A 63 -2.23 2.51 -3.54
N ALA A 64 -1.09 3.03 -3.98
CA ALA A 64 -0.95 3.61 -5.30
C ALA A 64 -0.75 2.48 -6.33
N THR A 65 -1.49 2.51 -7.42
CA THR A 65 -1.38 1.52 -8.49
C THR A 65 -1.78 2.09 -9.85
N ASN A 66 -1.13 1.60 -10.90
CA ASN A 66 -1.58 1.77 -12.28
C ASN A 66 -2.57 0.68 -12.70
N LYS A 67 -3.09 -0.12 -11.75
CA LYS A 67 -3.94 -1.31 -11.94
C LYS A 67 -3.30 -2.38 -12.85
N GLY A 68 -2.00 -2.29 -13.08
CA GLY A 68 -1.24 -3.23 -13.88
C GLY A 68 -0.08 -3.79 -13.07
N ASN A 69 1.13 -3.36 -13.42
CA ASN A 69 2.34 -3.96 -12.92
C ASN A 69 2.90 -3.33 -11.63
N ARG A 70 2.42 -2.16 -11.18
CA ARG A 70 3.02 -1.40 -10.08
C ARG A 70 2.04 -1.17 -8.94
N TRP A 71 2.41 -1.59 -7.74
CA TRP A 71 1.62 -1.45 -6.52
C TRP A 71 2.50 -0.90 -5.40
N ILE A 72 2.09 0.20 -4.75
CA ILE A 72 2.90 0.87 -3.73
C ILE A 72 2.04 1.18 -2.51
N PHE A 73 2.35 0.57 -1.37
CA PHE A 73 1.71 0.88 -0.09
C PHE A 73 2.19 2.25 0.43
N LEU A 74 1.27 3.21 0.55
CA LEU A 74 1.57 4.57 0.97
C LEU A 74 1.30 4.79 2.45
N PHE A 75 0.14 4.35 2.93
CA PHE A 75 -0.35 4.67 4.26
C PHE A 75 -1.26 3.57 4.82
N GLY A 76 -1.31 3.44 6.14
CA GLY A 76 -2.14 2.46 6.82
C GLY A 76 -2.61 2.96 8.19
N PHE A 77 -3.83 2.60 8.59
CA PHE A 77 -4.39 2.98 9.88
C PHE A 77 -5.44 1.94 10.36
N PRO A 78 -5.58 1.75 11.68
CA PRO A 78 -6.64 0.91 12.22
C PRO A 78 -8.01 1.60 12.12
N LYS A 79 -9.07 0.78 12.08
CA LYS A 79 -10.46 1.22 11.91
C LYS A 79 -10.91 2.35 12.86
N ASN A 80 -10.35 2.40 14.07
CA ASN A 80 -10.80 3.27 15.16
C ASN A 80 -9.89 4.48 15.44
N GLU A 81 -8.70 4.58 14.83
CA GLU A 81 -7.82 5.75 15.04
C GLU A 81 -8.12 6.91 14.09
N ARG A 82 -8.55 6.61 12.86
CA ARG A 82 -8.96 7.60 11.87
C ARG A 82 -10.20 7.10 11.13
N SER A 83 -11.34 7.74 11.37
CA SER A 83 -12.62 7.38 10.74
C SER A 83 -12.63 7.77 9.26
N ASN A 84 -12.06 8.93 8.92
CA ASN A 84 -11.80 9.42 7.57
C ASN A 84 -10.42 10.08 7.55
N ILE A 85 -9.65 9.80 6.49
CA ILE A 85 -8.51 10.64 6.11
C ILE A 85 -9.14 12.00 5.76
N ASP A 86 -8.57 13.11 6.22
CA ASP A 86 -9.13 14.40 5.86
C ASP A 86 -8.93 14.69 4.36
N LYS A 87 -9.63 15.70 3.83
CA LYS A 87 -9.59 16.00 2.39
C LYS A 87 -8.19 16.42 1.93
N ASP A 88 -7.44 17.11 2.78
CA ASP A 88 -6.13 17.65 2.44
C ASP A 88 -5.08 16.52 2.42
N GLU A 89 -5.14 15.62 3.39
CA GLU A 89 -4.38 14.37 3.44
C GLU A 89 -4.71 13.48 2.23
N GLU A 90 -5.99 13.34 1.86
CA GLU A 90 -6.39 12.57 0.68
C GLU A 90 -5.81 13.18 -0.61
N VAL A 91 -5.87 14.51 -0.76
CA VAL A 91 -5.27 15.22 -1.90
C VAL A 91 -3.76 15.02 -1.94
N ALA A 92 -3.07 15.16 -0.81
CA ALA A 92 -1.63 14.95 -0.71
C ALA A 92 -1.25 13.51 -1.08
N LEU A 93 -2.02 12.52 -0.63
CA LEU A 93 -1.79 11.11 -0.94
C LEU A 93 -2.05 10.79 -2.41
N LYS A 94 -3.02 11.44 -3.05
CA LYS A 94 -3.26 11.34 -4.50
C LYS A 94 -2.11 11.93 -5.31
N LEU A 95 -1.59 13.09 -4.90
CA LEU A 95 -0.42 13.71 -5.55
C LEU A 95 0.82 12.81 -5.40
N LEU A 96 1.04 12.27 -4.20
CA LEU A 96 2.12 11.32 -3.94
C LEU A 96 1.96 10.05 -4.79
N ALA A 97 0.74 9.50 -4.89
CA ALA A 97 0.45 8.35 -5.73
C ALA A 97 0.80 8.63 -7.19
N ALA A 98 0.31 9.73 -7.75
CA ALA A 98 0.60 10.12 -9.13
C ALA A 98 2.11 10.29 -9.39
N HIS A 99 2.82 10.92 -8.44
CA HIS A 99 4.28 11.10 -8.53
C HIS A 99 5.02 9.76 -8.51
N LEU A 100 4.73 8.87 -7.56
CA LEU A 100 5.40 7.58 -7.45
C LEU A 100 5.10 6.66 -8.64
N LEU A 101 3.89 6.76 -9.21
CA LEU A 101 3.51 6.03 -10.41
C LEU A 101 4.18 6.57 -11.68
N SER A 102 4.58 7.85 -11.70
CA SER A 102 5.29 8.46 -12.84
C SER A 102 6.81 8.30 -12.79
N LEU A 103 7.37 7.85 -11.67
CA LEU A 103 8.81 7.60 -11.54
C LEU A 103 9.30 6.56 -12.56
N THR A 104 10.44 6.88 -13.19
CA THR A 104 11.20 5.97 -14.03
C THR A 104 11.82 4.84 -13.18
N THR A 105 12.22 3.74 -13.82
CA THR A 105 12.93 2.65 -13.14
C THR A 105 14.17 3.16 -12.41
N GLN A 106 14.96 4.03 -13.03
CA GLN A 106 16.14 4.62 -12.41
C GLN A 106 15.81 5.44 -11.14
N ALA A 107 14.71 6.20 -11.17
CA ALA A 107 14.28 6.97 -10.01
C ALA A 107 13.73 6.07 -8.88
N LEU A 108 13.06 4.97 -9.23
CA LEU A 108 12.66 3.95 -8.26
C LEU A 108 13.88 3.29 -7.62
N ASP A 109 14.89 2.91 -8.41
CA ASP A 109 16.13 2.33 -7.91
C ASP A 109 16.83 3.30 -6.95
N GLN A 110 16.89 4.60 -7.29
CA GLN A 110 17.44 5.62 -6.40
C GLN A 110 16.66 5.72 -5.09
N ALA A 111 15.33 5.73 -5.14
CA ALA A 111 14.48 5.76 -3.96
C ALA A 111 14.64 4.49 -3.09
N GLN A 112 14.91 3.33 -3.70
CA GLN A 112 15.24 2.10 -2.98
C GLN A 112 16.60 2.21 -2.29
N HIS A 113 17.64 2.68 -2.99
CA HIS A 113 18.97 2.87 -2.42
C HIS A 113 18.96 3.92 -1.28
N ALA A 114 18.12 4.94 -1.38
CA ALA A 114 17.90 5.93 -0.33
C ALA A 114 17.09 5.38 0.87
N GLY A 115 16.51 4.18 0.74
CA GLY A 115 15.64 3.59 1.77
C GLY A 115 14.32 4.35 1.93
N GLU A 116 13.83 4.98 0.87
CA GLU A 116 12.50 5.62 0.83
C GLU A 116 11.42 4.65 0.36
N LEU A 117 11.78 3.75 -0.55
CA LEU A 117 10.96 2.65 -1.02
C LEU A 117 11.62 1.31 -0.68
N MET A 118 10.81 0.33 -0.28
CA MET A 118 11.25 -1.05 -0.11
C MET A 118 10.39 -1.95 -0.97
N GLU A 119 11.05 -2.85 -1.68
CA GLU A 119 10.36 -3.89 -2.44
C GLU A 119 9.86 -5.00 -1.51
N ILE A 120 8.67 -5.51 -1.82
CA ILE A 120 8.08 -6.67 -1.16
C ILE A 120 8.19 -7.82 -2.14
N ASN A 121 8.96 -8.84 -1.78
CA ASN A 121 9.05 -10.05 -2.58
C ASN A 121 7.76 -10.86 -2.42
N CYS A 122 6.90 -10.80 -3.43
CA CYS A 122 5.66 -11.57 -3.52
C CYS A 122 5.78 -12.86 -4.33
N ASP A 123 6.94 -13.09 -4.94
CA ASP A 123 7.24 -14.29 -5.73
C ASP A 123 7.81 -15.42 -4.86
N ALA A 124 7.98 -15.17 -3.55
CA ALA A 124 8.51 -16.13 -2.58
C ALA A 124 7.45 -17.16 -2.07
N GLN A 125 6.48 -17.52 -2.91
CA GLN A 125 5.57 -18.64 -2.64
C GLN A 125 5.77 -19.72 -3.69
N ASN A 126 6.71 -20.62 -3.40
CA ASN A 126 6.67 -22.01 -3.83
C ASN A 126 6.98 -22.89 -2.62
#